data_AF-A0A946I4V4-F1
#
_entry.id   AF-A0A946I4V4-F1
#
_cell.length_a   1.000
_cell.length_b   1.000
_cell.length_c   1.000
_cell.angle_alpha   90.00
_cell.angle_beta   90.00
_cell.angle_gamma   90.00
#
_symmetry.space_group_name_H-M   'P 1'
#
loop_
_entity.id
_entity.type
_entity.pdbx_description
1 polymer ?
#
loop_
_entity_poly.entity_id
_entity_poly.type
_entity_poly.pdbx_seq_one_letter_code
_entity_poly.pdbx_strand_id
1 'polypeptide(L)'
;MFKINIHNETAALKAVVVGIADDFGGIPKLEDCYDPKSREHVVAGTFPSNDSCVKEMNALVSVFEKYDVKVYRPENIKGLNQIFSRDIAFAIEDKLILPNIIEDRAKEVDAISNVFSQISEENKIKMPIEARAEGGDIMPWNDYIFVGYSEKEDFDKYTVARTNKTGLDFLTETFPNKIVKGFELNKSDIDPRENALHLDCCFQPIGKNMAIIYKGGFKYSADVEFLVTYFGEENIIEVDKEEMYNMNSNIFSISE
;
A
#
# COMPACT_ATOMS: atom_id res chain seq x y z
N MET A 1 25.49 -4.77 -3.51
CA MET A 1 24.05 -5.09 -3.48
C MET A 1 23.45 -4.47 -2.24
N PHE A 2 22.23 -3.94 -2.35
CA PHE A 2 21.46 -3.38 -1.24
C PHE A 2 20.95 -4.48 -0.33
N LYS A 3 20.99 -4.23 0.97
CA LYS A 3 20.38 -5.10 1.97
C LYS A 3 19.05 -4.50 2.38
N ILE A 4 17.98 -5.24 2.15
CA ILE A 4 16.64 -4.93 2.67
C ILE A 4 16.63 -5.32 4.16
N ASN A 5 15.96 -4.52 4.99
CA ASN A 5 15.85 -4.75 6.42
C ASN A 5 14.61 -4.05 6.99
N ILE A 6 13.42 -4.53 6.65
CA ILE A 6 12.14 -3.93 6.99
C ILE A 6 11.39 -4.81 7.99
N HIS A 7 11.47 -4.49 9.28
CA HIS A 7 10.81 -5.29 10.32
C HIS A 7 9.50 -4.67 10.83
N ASN A 8 9.31 -3.37 10.61
CA ASN A 8 8.09 -2.65 10.97
C ASN A 8 7.93 -1.40 10.09
N GLU A 9 6.78 -0.74 10.20
CA GLU A 9 6.45 0.49 9.46
C GLU A 9 7.04 1.78 10.07
N THR A 10 7.67 1.74 11.26
CA THR A 10 8.02 2.97 12.02
C THR A 10 9.50 3.14 12.32
N ALA A 11 10.33 2.10 12.16
CA ALA A 11 11.77 2.18 12.41
C ALA A 11 12.42 3.27 11.54
N ALA A 12 13.53 3.81 12.05
CA ALA A 12 14.26 4.89 11.38
C ALA A 12 14.57 4.56 9.92
N LEU A 13 13.95 5.32 9.02
CA LEU A 13 14.05 5.14 7.58
C LEU A 13 15.45 5.51 7.09
N LYS A 14 16.04 4.64 6.27
CA LYS A 14 17.36 4.86 5.65
C LYS A 14 17.28 5.10 4.15
N ALA A 15 16.32 4.45 3.52
CA ALA A 15 16.12 4.46 2.09
C ALA A 15 14.66 4.21 1.74
N VAL A 16 14.18 4.83 0.67
CA VAL A 16 12.80 4.68 0.20
C VAL A 16 12.74 4.73 -1.32
N VAL A 17 11.83 3.95 -1.92
CA VAL A 17 11.45 4.08 -3.33
C VAL A 17 10.21 4.94 -3.40
N VAL A 18 10.29 6.07 -4.09
CA VAL A 18 9.16 6.97 -4.27
C VAL A 18 8.80 6.97 -5.76
N GLY A 19 7.52 6.80 -6.08
CA GLY A 19 7.03 6.86 -7.46
C GLY A 19 7.25 8.22 -8.12
N ILE A 20 6.84 8.36 -9.37
CA ILE A 20 7.02 9.59 -10.17
C ILE A 20 5.69 10.04 -10.77
N ALA A 21 5.57 11.35 -11.02
CA ALA A 21 4.35 11.95 -11.55
C ALA A 21 4.57 12.70 -12.89
N ASP A 22 5.75 12.56 -13.48
CA ASP A 22 6.18 13.29 -14.68
C ASP A 22 5.22 13.08 -15.86
N ASP A 23 4.81 11.83 -16.12
CA ASP A 23 3.90 11.48 -17.22
C ASP A 23 3.02 10.26 -16.91
N PHE A 24 1.88 10.49 -16.24
CA PHE A 24 0.89 9.45 -15.96
C PHE A 24 -0.20 9.30 -17.03
N GLY A 25 -0.02 9.86 -18.24
CA GLY A 25 -0.97 9.67 -19.35
C GLY A 25 -2.19 10.58 -19.34
N GLY A 26 -2.29 11.50 -18.39
CA GLY A 26 -3.37 12.48 -18.28
C GLY A 26 -4.60 11.94 -17.53
N ILE A 27 -5.75 12.57 -17.78
CA ILE A 27 -7.01 12.19 -17.13
C ILE A 27 -7.48 10.85 -17.75
N PRO A 28 -7.68 9.79 -16.94
CA PRO A 28 -8.17 8.51 -17.46
C PRO A 28 -9.59 8.66 -17.98
N LYS A 29 -10.00 7.77 -18.89
CA LYS A 29 -11.42 7.66 -19.24
C LYS A 29 -12.19 7.09 -18.05
N LEU A 30 -13.49 7.34 -18.05
CA LEU A 30 -14.35 6.89 -16.94
C LEU A 30 -14.37 5.36 -16.82
N GLU A 31 -14.37 4.65 -17.95
CA GLU A 31 -14.31 3.19 -18.02
C GLU A 31 -12.96 2.59 -17.59
N ASP A 32 -11.89 3.40 -17.62
CA ASP A 32 -10.54 2.99 -17.22
C ASP A 32 -10.27 3.28 -15.72
N CYS A 33 -11.20 3.96 -15.03
CA CYS A 33 -11.11 4.23 -13.60
C CYS A 33 -11.47 2.98 -12.79
N TYR A 34 -10.48 2.33 -12.21
CA TYR A 34 -10.68 1.13 -11.41
C TYR A 34 -11.13 1.40 -9.97
N ASP A 35 -10.85 2.59 -9.43
CA ASP A 35 -11.25 2.98 -8.07
C ASP A 35 -12.33 4.09 -8.11
N PRO A 36 -13.27 4.08 -7.15
CA PRO A 36 -14.39 5.01 -7.15
C PRO A 36 -13.98 6.47 -6.93
N LYS A 37 -12.81 6.74 -6.34
CA LYS A 37 -12.35 8.10 -6.01
C LYS A 37 -11.76 8.80 -7.24
N SER A 38 -10.93 8.10 -8.01
CA SER A 38 -10.48 8.56 -9.33
C SER A 38 -11.68 8.87 -10.22
N ARG A 39 -12.65 7.96 -10.26
CA ARG A 39 -13.89 8.11 -11.02
C ARG A 39 -14.67 9.37 -10.60
N GLU A 40 -14.82 9.59 -9.30
CA GLU A 40 -15.48 10.78 -8.74
C GLU A 40 -14.80 12.07 -9.22
N HIS A 41 -13.47 12.16 -9.12
CA HIS A 41 -12.73 13.34 -9.55
C HIS A 41 -12.73 13.56 -11.07
N VAL A 42 -12.76 12.49 -11.86
CA VAL A 42 -12.93 12.58 -13.33
C VAL A 42 -14.29 13.19 -13.67
N VAL A 43 -15.37 12.69 -13.06
CA VAL A 43 -16.74 13.22 -13.27
C VAL A 43 -16.85 14.67 -12.82
N ALA A 44 -16.22 15.03 -11.70
CA ALA A 44 -16.23 16.39 -11.17
C ALA A 44 -15.32 17.37 -11.95
N GLY A 45 -14.46 16.88 -12.86
CA GLY A 45 -13.46 17.68 -13.55
C GLY A 45 -12.33 18.18 -12.64
N THR A 46 -12.09 17.49 -11.53
CA THR A 46 -11.09 17.84 -10.51
C THR A 46 -9.93 16.86 -10.44
N PHE A 47 -9.80 15.95 -11.41
CA PHE A 47 -8.68 15.01 -11.46
C PHE A 47 -7.34 15.78 -11.52
N PRO A 48 -6.32 15.38 -10.75
CA PRO A 48 -5.10 16.17 -10.62
C PRO A 48 -4.31 16.25 -11.93
N SER A 49 -3.57 17.34 -12.10
CA SER A 49 -2.62 17.52 -13.20
C SER A 49 -1.24 16.96 -12.85
N ASN A 50 -0.43 16.62 -13.87
CA ASN A 50 0.96 16.21 -13.67
C ASN A 50 1.75 17.25 -12.87
N ASP A 51 1.64 18.53 -13.22
CA ASP A 51 2.38 19.61 -12.55
C ASP A 51 2.04 19.69 -11.05
N SER A 52 0.75 19.55 -10.71
CA SER A 52 0.31 19.51 -9.31
C SER A 52 0.91 18.31 -8.56
N CYS A 53 0.84 17.11 -9.13
CA CYS A 53 1.39 15.90 -8.51
C CYS A 53 2.91 15.96 -8.39
N VAL A 54 3.63 16.44 -9.41
CA VAL A 54 5.09 16.61 -9.38
C VAL A 54 5.49 17.57 -8.25
N LYS A 55 4.75 18.66 -8.06
CA LYS A 55 5.00 19.61 -6.96
C LYS A 55 4.84 18.95 -5.59
N GLU A 56 3.76 18.23 -5.35
CA GLU A 56 3.52 17.53 -4.07
C GLU A 56 4.56 16.43 -3.84
N MET A 57 4.90 15.65 -4.87
CA MET A 57 5.90 14.58 -4.79
C MET A 57 7.32 15.12 -4.54
N ASN A 58 7.66 16.30 -5.05
CA ASN A 58 8.92 16.98 -4.76
C ASN A 58 8.95 17.53 -3.34
N ALA A 59 7.82 18.02 -2.82
CA ALA A 59 7.71 18.44 -1.43
C ALA A 59 7.92 17.25 -0.48
N LEU A 60 7.31 16.10 -0.76
CA LEU A 60 7.53 14.85 -0.01
C LEU A 60 9.00 14.43 -0.02
N VAL A 61 9.65 14.43 -1.19
CA VAL A 61 11.07 14.07 -1.27
C VAL A 61 11.98 15.05 -0.57
N SER A 62 11.66 16.35 -0.58
CA SER A 62 12.41 17.34 0.19
C SER A 62 12.38 17.04 1.69
N VAL A 63 11.29 16.45 2.20
CA VAL A 63 11.22 15.98 3.59
C VAL A 63 12.18 14.79 3.80
N PHE A 64 12.15 13.78 2.93
CA PHE A 64 13.08 12.65 3.04
C PHE A 64 14.55 13.08 2.99
N GLU A 65 14.92 13.96 2.06
CA GLU A 65 16.27 14.50 1.95
C GLU A 65 16.70 15.28 3.19
N LYS A 66 15.79 16.06 3.79
CA LYS A 66 16.05 16.78 5.05
C LYS A 66 16.43 15.84 6.21
N TYR A 67 15.94 14.61 6.20
CA TYR A 67 16.25 13.59 7.22
C TYR A 67 17.33 12.60 6.76
N ASP A 68 18.12 12.94 5.74
CA ASP A 68 19.18 12.11 5.17
C ASP A 68 18.70 10.73 4.68
N VAL A 69 17.43 10.62 4.32
CA VAL A 69 16.85 9.40 3.74
C VAL A 69 17.24 9.35 2.26
N LYS A 70 17.82 8.23 1.83
CA LYS A 70 18.15 8.02 0.42
C LYS A 70 16.90 7.71 -0.40
N VAL A 71 16.58 8.56 -1.36
CA VAL A 71 15.44 8.37 -2.27
C VAL A 71 15.89 7.68 -3.56
N TYR A 72 15.15 6.63 -3.94
CA TYR A 72 15.21 6.01 -5.26
C TYR A 72 13.92 6.31 -6.02
N ARG A 73 14.03 6.42 -7.35
CA ARG A 73 12.90 6.66 -8.25
C ARG A 73 12.88 5.59 -9.37
N PRO A 74 11.70 5.21 -9.88
CA PRO A 74 11.59 4.49 -11.14
C PRO A 74 12.13 5.31 -12.32
N GLU A 75 12.45 4.64 -13.42
CA GLU A 75 12.55 5.27 -14.73
C GLU A 75 11.14 5.61 -15.26
N ASN A 76 11.03 6.72 -16.00
CA ASN A 76 9.77 7.15 -16.58
C ASN A 76 9.38 6.33 -17.80
N ILE A 77 8.20 5.71 -17.74
CA ILE A 77 7.53 5.07 -18.87
C ILE A 77 6.40 5.99 -19.30
N LYS A 78 6.57 6.55 -20.50
CA LYS A 78 5.66 7.56 -21.04
C LYS A 78 4.19 7.12 -20.98
N GLY A 79 3.37 7.89 -20.29
CA GLY A 79 1.93 7.70 -20.21
C GLY A 79 1.46 6.65 -19.20
N LEU A 80 2.37 6.14 -18.37
CA LEU A 80 2.06 5.14 -17.35
C LEU A 80 1.98 5.80 -15.97
N ASN A 81 0.93 5.53 -15.22
CA ASN A 81 0.84 6.01 -13.85
C ASN A 81 1.82 5.24 -12.95
N GLN A 82 2.84 5.92 -12.46
CA GLN A 82 3.93 5.35 -11.65
C GLN A 82 4.06 6.03 -10.28
N ILE A 83 2.99 6.66 -9.78
CA ILE A 83 3.00 7.37 -8.50
C ILE A 83 3.06 6.39 -7.32
N PHE A 84 2.32 5.28 -7.39
CA PHE A 84 2.11 4.36 -6.27
C PHE A 84 3.10 3.18 -6.29
N SER A 85 4.35 3.46 -5.88
CA SER A 85 5.41 2.43 -5.79
C SER A 85 5.12 1.35 -4.75
N ARG A 86 4.26 1.62 -3.77
CA ARG A 86 3.87 0.68 -2.70
C ARG A 86 3.13 -0.54 -3.25
N ASP A 87 2.30 -0.35 -4.28
CA ASP A 87 1.36 -1.40 -4.70
C ASP A 87 2.03 -2.50 -5.53
N ILE A 88 3.13 -2.17 -6.20
CA ILE A 88 3.79 -3.05 -7.19
C ILE A 88 4.86 -3.97 -6.62
N ALA A 89 5.41 -3.65 -5.46
CA ALA A 89 6.35 -4.50 -4.73
C ALA A 89 6.43 -4.02 -3.28
N PHE A 90 6.65 -4.94 -2.35
CA PHE A 90 6.77 -4.62 -0.94
C PHE A 90 7.88 -5.41 -0.28
N ALA A 91 8.43 -4.86 0.79
CA ALA A 91 9.58 -5.41 1.49
C ALA A 91 9.19 -5.87 2.90
N ILE A 92 9.62 -7.08 3.27
CA ILE A 92 9.41 -7.65 4.60
C ILE A 92 10.71 -8.36 4.98
N GLU A 93 11.24 -8.03 6.15
CA GLU A 93 12.56 -8.44 6.63
C GLU A 93 13.66 -8.14 5.61
N ASP A 94 14.34 -9.16 5.10
CA ASP A 94 15.37 -9.06 4.06
C ASP A 94 14.84 -9.37 2.66
N LYS A 95 13.53 -9.55 2.50
CA LYS A 95 12.89 -10.00 1.25
C LYS A 95 12.14 -8.87 0.56
N LEU A 96 12.28 -8.83 -0.76
CA LEU A 96 11.40 -8.09 -1.68
C LEU A 96 10.38 -9.09 -2.26
N ILE A 97 9.10 -8.85 -2.01
CA ILE A 97 8.01 -9.63 -2.59
C ILE A 97 7.57 -8.96 -3.88
N LEU A 98 7.52 -9.75 -4.94
CA LEU A 98 7.08 -9.35 -6.28
C LEU A 98 5.70 -9.98 -6.52
N PRO A 99 4.61 -9.21 -6.32
CA PRO A 99 3.26 -9.70 -6.54
C PRO A 99 2.97 -9.96 -8.03
N ASN A 100 1.96 -10.78 -8.27
CA ASN A 100 1.39 -10.91 -9.62
C ASN A 100 0.56 -9.68 -9.90
N ILE A 101 1.18 -8.71 -10.56
CA ILE A 101 0.47 -7.56 -11.07
C ILE A 101 -0.26 -7.95 -12.36
N ILE A 102 -1.43 -7.36 -12.60
CA ILE A 102 -2.21 -7.56 -13.83
C ILE A 102 -1.33 -7.20 -15.05
N GLU A 103 -1.50 -7.88 -16.19
CA GLU A 103 -0.67 -7.72 -17.40
C GLU A 103 -0.42 -6.25 -17.79
N ASP A 104 -1.41 -5.37 -17.60
CA ASP A 104 -1.32 -3.93 -17.92
C ASP A 104 -0.27 -3.18 -17.09
N ARG A 105 0.11 -3.68 -15.91
CA ARG A 105 1.11 -3.09 -15.01
C ARG A 105 2.45 -3.82 -15.05
N ALA A 106 2.62 -4.85 -15.87
CA ALA A 106 3.88 -5.59 -15.98
C ALA A 106 5.06 -4.66 -16.37
N LYS A 107 4.77 -3.61 -17.14
CA LYS A 107 5.75 -2.58 -17.52
C LYS A 107 6.24 -1.74 -16.33
N GLU A 108 5.45 -1.59 -15.25
CA GLU A 108 5.89 -0.85 -14.05
C GLU A 108 7.07 -1.54 -13.35
N VAL A 109 7.15 -2.87 -13.45
CA VAL A 109 8.29 -3.66 -12.94
C VAL A 109 9.58 -3.32 -13.69
N ASP A 110 9.49 -3.10 -15.01
CA ASP A 110 10.64 -2.71 -15.84
C ASP A 110 11.17 -1.32 -15.42
N ALA A 111 10.27 -0.40 -15.06
CA ALA A 111 10.63 0.93 -14.59
C ALA A 111 11.42 0.93 -13.27
N ILE A 112 11.21 -0.05 -12.38
CA ILE A 112 11.95 -0.19 -11.11
C ILE A 112 13.10 -1.21 -11.22
N SER A 113 13.30 -1.82 -12.38
CA SER A 113 14.36 -2.82 -12.60
C SER A 113 15.76 -2.34 -12.19
N ASN A 114 16.07 -1.05 -12.36
CA ASN A 114 17.32 -0.45 -11.89
C ASN A 114 17.50 -0.49 -10.38
N VAL A 115 16.42 -0.34 -9.60
CA VAL A 115 16.47 -0.48 -8.14
C VAL A 115 16.51 -1.95 -7.76
N PHE A 116 15.69 -2.78 -8.40
CA PHE A 116 15.60 -4.21 -8.09
C PHE A 116 16.88 -4.96 -8.46
N SER A 117 17.56 -4.61 -9.55
CA SER A 117 18.85 -5.22 -9.95
C SER A 117 19.95 -5.05 -8.90
N GLN A 118 19.80 -4.11 -7.97
CA GLN A 118 20.74 -3.88 -6.88
C GLN A 118 20.44 -4.78 -5.66
N ILE A 119 19.33 -5.51 -5.65
CA ILE A 119 18.95 -6.51 -4.64
C ILE A 119 19.31 -7.90 -5.17
N SER A 120 19.87 -8.76 -4.32
CA SER A 120 20.22 -10.12 -4.72
C SER A 120 18.98 -10.97 -5.08
N GLU A 121 19.11 -11.89 -6.03
CA GLU A 121 17.99 -12.74 -6.48
C GLU A 121 17.45 -13.63 -5.35
N GLU A 122 18.29 -14.11 -4.42
CA GLU A 122 17.88 -14.90 -3.26
C GLU A 122 17.00 -14.12 -2.25
N ASN A 123 16.94 -12.79 -2.39
CA ASN A 123 16.11 -11.91 -1.60
C ASN A 123 14.87 -11.43 -2.36
N LYS A 124 14.66 -11.88 -3.60
CA LYS A 124 13.46 -11.59 -4.38
C LYS A 124 12.57 -12.83 -4.39
N ILE A 125 11.32 -12.67 -3.96
CA ILE A 125 10.34 -13.76 -3.95
C ILE A 125 9.18 -13.36 -4.83
N LYS A 126 8.93 -14.15 -5.89
CA LYS A 126 7.77 -13.99 -6.75
C LYS A 126 6.58 -14.75 -6.16
N MET A 127 5.42 -14.12 -6.11
CA MET A 127 4.19 -14.78 -5.69
C MET A 127 3.75 -15.82 -6.73
N PRO A 128 3.16 -16.96 -6.33
CA PRO A 128 2.61 -17.95 -7.25
C PRO A 128 1.39 -17.39 -7.99
N ILE A 129 1.10 -17.86 -9.20
CA ILE A 129 0.18 -17.22 -10.17
C ILE A 129 -1.26 -17.02 -9.66
N GLU A 130 -1.69 -17.76 -8.66
CA GLU A 130 -3.00 -17.69 -8.01
C GLU A 130 -3.04 -16.68 -6.84
N ALA A 131 -1.88 -16.33 -6.28
CA ALA A 131 -1.75 -15.38 -5.19
C ALA A 131 -1.76 -13.94 -5.73
N ARG A 132 -2.56 -13.08 -5.11
CA ARG A 132 -2.62 -11.64 -5.38
C ARG A 132 -2.46 -10.90 -4.06
N ALA A 133 -1.57 -9.92 -4.04
CA ALA A 133 -1.40 -8.98 -2.95
C ALA A 133 -0.87 -7.66 -3.51
N GLU A 134 -1.31 -6.54 -2.96
CA GLU A 134 -0.72 -5.23 -3.21
C GLU A 134 -0.14 -4.68 -1.91
N GLY A 135 0.97 -3.94 -1.99
CA GLY A 135 1.71 -3.56 -0.78
C GLY A 135 0.95 -2.64 0.17
N GLY A 136 -0.07 -1.90 -0.29
CA GLY A 136 -0.92 -1.08 0.59
C GLY A 136 -1.72 -1.90 1.61
N ASP A 137 -1.94 -3.19 1.33
CA ASP A 137 -2.58 -4.11 2.26
C ASP A 137 -1.59 -4.69 3.29
N ILE A 138 -0.28 -4.53 3.11
CA ILE A 138 0.74 -5.26 3.84
C ILE A 138 1.50 -4.34 4.79
N MET A 139 1.40 -4.61 6.09
CA MET A 139 2.08 -3.84 7.14
C MET A 139 2.92 -4.74 8.05
N PRO A 140 4.23 -4.81 7.84
CA PRO A 140 5.16 -5.34 8.82
C PRO A 140 5.04 -4.59 10.16
N TRP A 141 4.93 -5.33 11.25
CA TRP A 141 4.86 -4.77 12.59
C TRP A 141 5.53 -5.69 13.61
N ASN A 142 6.86 -5.61 13.68
CA ASN A 142 7.69 -6.40 14.59
C ASN A 142 7.41 -7.90 14.37
N ASP A 143 6.82 -8.61 15.34
CA ASP A 143 6.49 -10.03 15.21
C ASP A 143 5.30 -10.28 14.29
N TYR A 144 4.51 -9.26 13.96
CA TYR A 144 3.33 -9.37 13.11
C TYR A 144 3.60 -8.96 11.67
N ILE A 145 2.79 -9.51 10.77
CA ILE A 145 2.49 -8.92 9.46
C ILE A 145 0.97 -8.78 9.42
N PHE A 146 0.49 -7.54 9.44
CA PHE A 146 -0.92 -7.23 9.27
C PHE A 146 -1.24 -7.17 7.79
N VAL A 147 -2.34 -7.81 7.39
CA VAL A 147 -2.68 -8.00 5.97
C VAL A 147 -4.16 -7.70 5.73
N GLY A 148 -4.47 -6.66 4.97
CA GLY A 148 -5.79 -6.44 4.41
C GLY A 148 -6.07 -7.46 3.30
N TYR A 149 -7.27 -8.03 3.26
CA TYR A 149 -7.62 -8.96 2.19
C TYR A 149 -9.14 -9.04 1.96
N SER A 150 -9.52 -9.81 0.95
CA SER A 150 -10.90 -10.22 0.70
C SER A 150 -10.98 -11.73 0.50
N GLU A 151 -11.99 -12.38 1.08
CA GLU A 151 -12.35 -13.75 0.72
C GLU A 151 -12.86 -13.81 -0.72
N LYS A 152 -12.94 -15.03 -1.25
CA LYS A 152 -13.25 -15.28 -2.67
C LYS A 152 -14.51 -14.55 -3.16
N GLU A 153 -15.57 -14.51 -2.36
CA GLU A 153 -16.83 -13.86 -2.74
C GLU A 153 -16.64 -12.37 -3.04
N ASP A 154 -15.97 -11.64 -2.16
CA ASP A 154 -15.73 -10.20 -2.34
C ASP A 154 -14.61 -9.95 -3.36
N PHE A 155 -13.59 -10.80 -3.40
CA PHE A 155 -12.48 -10.68 -4.36
C PHE A 155 -12.96 -10.85 -5.82
N ASP A 156 -13.87 -11.78 -6.07
CA ASP A 156 -14.45 -11.99 -7.41
C ASP A 156 -15.50 -10.92 -7.76
N LYS A 157 -16.12 -10.30 -6.75
CA LYS A 157 -17.20 -9.33 -6.91
C LYS A 157 -16.72 -7.91 -7.14
N TYR A 158 -15.70 -7.46 -6.41
CA TYR A 158 -15.26 -6.07 -6.41
C TYR A 158 -13.95 -5.90 -7.16
N THR A 159 -13.93 -4.95 -8.09
CA THR A 159 -12.72 -4.61 -8.87
C THR A 159 -11.61 -4.06 -7.97
N VAL A 160 -11.99 -3.37 -6.89
CA VAL A 160 -11.08 -2.80 -5.88
C VAL A 160 -10.56 -3.81 -4.85
N ALA A 161 -10.94 -5.09 -4.94
CA ALA A 161 -10.31 -6.12 -4.11
C ALA A 161 -8.96 -6.53 -4.71
N ARG A 162 -7.86 -6.19 -4.02
CA ARG A 162 -6.49 -6.30 -4.56
C ARG A 162 -5.66 -7.44 -3.96
N THR A 163 -5.96 -7.81 -2.72
CA THR A 163 -5.31 -8.91 -2.02
C THR A 163 -6.31 -10.03 -1.76
N ASN A 164 -6.01 -11.25 -2.23
CA ASN A 164 -6.88 -12.42 -2.07
C ASN A 164 -6.40 -13.33 -0.93
N LYS A 165 -7.26 -14.29 -0.56
CA LYS A 165 -6.94 -15.29 0.46
C LYS A 165 -5.63 -16.04 0.18
N THR A 166 -5.38 -16.40 -1.07
CA THR A 166 -4.16 -17.11 -1.46
C THR A 166 -2.89 -16.25 -1.28
N GLY A 167 -2.99 -14.93 -1.45
CA GLY A 167 -1.92 -13.99 -1.13
C GLY A 167 -1.62 -13.93 0.37
N LEU A 168 -2.66 -13.90 1.21
CA LEU A 168 -2.51 -13.99 2.66
C LEU A 168 -1.84 -15.31 3.09
N ASP A 169 -2.31 -16.44 2.56
CA ASP A 169 -1.78 -17.76 2.88
C ASP A 169 -0.31 -17.88 2.44
N PHE A 170 0.03 -17.38 1.23
CA PHE A 170 1.41 -17.31 0.75
C PHE A 170 2.33 -16.53 1.69
N LEU A 171 1.90 -15.38 2.21
CA LEU A 171 2.69 -14.62 3.18
C LEU A 171 2.88 -15.39 4.49
N THR A 172 1.85 -16.10 4.93
CA THR A 172 1.91 -16.96 6.12
C THR A 172 2.94 -18.07 5.98
N GLU A 173 2.99 -18.74 4.83
CA GLU A 173 3.96 -19.79 4.53
C GLU A 173 5.38 -19.24 4.31
N THR A 174 5.50 -18.05 3.69
CA THR A 174 6.79 -17.43 3.37
C THR A 174 7.50 -16.90 4.62
N PHE A 175 6.75 -16.43 5.62
CA PHE A 175 7.29 -15.85 6.85
C PHE A 175 6.87 -16.66 8.09
N PRO A 176 7.31 -17.93 8.25
CA PRO A 176 6.84 -18.82 9.31
C PRO A 176 7.26 -18.38 10.72
N ASN A 177 8.20 -17.44 10.83
CA ASN A 177 8.64 -16.85 12.10
C ASN A 177 7.84 -15.58 12.49
N LYS A 178 6.91 -15.14 11.64
CA LYS A 178 6.02 -14.00 11.89
C LYS A 178 4.60 -14.50 12.13
N ILE A 179 3.83 -13.70 12.86
CA ILE A 179 2.39 -13.88 13.00
C ILE A 179 1.71 -13.09 11.89
N VAL A 180 1.28 -13.78 10.84
CA VAL A 180 0.50 -13.16 9.77
C VAL A 180 -0.96 -13.10 10.18
N LYS A 181 -1.51 -11.89 10.33
CA LYS A 181 -2.89 -11.65 10.77
C LYS A 181 -3.64 -10.91 9.67
N GLY A 182 -4.58 -11.63 9.05
CA GLY A 182 -5.47 -11.11 8.02
C GLY A 182 -6.66 -10.35 8.60
N PHE A 183 -7.10 -9.33 7.85
CA PHE A 183 -8.26 -8.48 8.11
C PHE A 183 -9.09 -8.36 6.86
N GLU A 184 -10.35 -8.79 6.90
CA GLU A 184 -11.24 -8.64 5.75
C GLU A 184 -11.79 -7.21 5.68
N LEU A 185 -11.63 -6.56 4.52
CA LEU A 185 -11.95 -5.14 4.34
C LEU A 185 -13.27 -4.94 3.60
N ASN A 186 -14.01 -3.88 3.96
CA ASN A 186 -15.19 -3.45 3.22
C ASN A 186 -14.76 -2.81 1.88
N LYS A 187 -15.34 -3.29 0.78
CA LYS A 187 -15.04 -2.87 -0.58
C LYS A 187 -16.28 -2.26 -1.23
N SER A 188 -16.05 -1.25 -2.06
CA SER A 188 -17.10 -0.63 -2.87
C SER A 188 -16.51 -0.08 -4.18
N ASP A 189 -17.01 -0.59 -5.31
CA ASP A 189 -16.65 -0.06 -6.64
C ASP A 189 -17.38 1.26 -6.97
N ILE A 190 -18.29 1.70 -6.10
CA ILE A 190 -19.19 2.82 -6.39
C ILE A 190 -18.95 4.01 -5.47
N ASP A 191 -18.94 3.78 -4.15
CA ASP A 191 -18.84 4.83 -3.14
C ASP A 191 -17.46 4.80 -2.50
N PRO A 192 -16.62 5.84 -2.69
CA PRO A 192 -15.28 5.88 -2.11
C PRO A 192 -15.30 5.96 -0.58
N ARG A 193 -16.40 6.37 0.05
CA ARG A 193 -16.55 6.42 1.52
C ARG A 193 -16.86 5.07 2.14
N GLU A 194 -17.30 4.11 1.33
CA GLU A 194 -17.55 2.73 1.74
C GLU A 194 -16.47 1.78 1.21
N ASN A 195 -15.34 2.32 0.73
CA ASN A 195 -14.26 1.56 0.13
C ASN A 195 -12.94 1.74 0.90
N ALA A 196 -12.54 0.72 1.65
CA ALA A 196 -11.16 0.57 2.08
C ALA A 196 -10.39 -0.17 0.97
N LEU A 197 -9.82 0.57 0.01
CA LEU A 197 -9.08 0.00 -1.13
C LEU A 197 -7.96 -0.93 -0.66
N HIS A 198 -7.22 -0.48 0.34
CA HIS A 198 -6.16 -1.23 1.01
C HIS A 198 -6.25 -1.05 2.53
N LEU A 199 -5.50 -1.86 3.29
CA LEU A 199 -5.42 -1.74 4.75
C LEU A 199 -4.94 -0.35 5.20
N ASP A 200 -3.95 0.23 4.51
CA ASP A 200 -3.38 1.55 4.82
C ASP A 200 -4.35 2.73 4.64
N CYS A 201 -5.49 2.48 4.00
CA CYS A 201 -6.58 3.43 3.86
C CYS A 201 -7.46 3.52 5.11
N CYS A 202 -7.44 2.52 6.00
CA CYS A 202 -8.26 2.51 7.21
C CYS A 202 -7.51 2.13 8.49
N PHE A 203 -6.25 1.74 8.41
CA PHE A 203 -5.41 1.37 9.54
C PHE A 203 -3.98 1.78 9.27
N GLN A 204 -3.25 2.28 10.27
CA GLN A 204 -1.81 2.49 10.14
C GLN A 204 -1.15 2.43 11.53
N PRO A 205 -0.22 1.50 11.79
CA PRO A 205 0.56 1.52 13.02
C PRO A 205 1.56 2.68 12.98
N ILE A 206 1.71 3.36 14.11
CA ILE A 206 2.57 4.55 14.25
C ILE A 206 3.32 4.55 15.57
N GLY A 207 4.44 5.26 15.58
CA GLY A 207 5.32 5.36 16.74
C GLY A 207 5.76 3.98 17.23
N LYS A 208 5.67 3.77 18.54
CA LYS A 208 6.12 2.52 19.19
C LYS A 208 5.01 1.51 19.47
N ASN A 209 3.78 2.00 19.66
CA ASN A 209 2.64 1.18 20.08
C ASN A 209 1.29 1.89 19.82
N MET A 210 1.20 2.76 18.82
CA MET A 210 -0.02 3.49 18.51
C MET A 210 -0.55 3.08 17.13
N ALA A 211 -1.82 3.35 16.86
CA ALA A 211 -2.40 3.13 15.55
C ALA A 211 -3.50 4.15 15.23
N ILE A 212 -3.60 4.51 13.95
CA ILE A 212 -4.76 5.21 13.40
C ILE A 212 -5.75 4.16 12.90
N ILE A 213 -7.04 4.26 13.23
CA ILE A 213 -8.05 3.27 12.83
C ILE A 213 -9.35 3.95 12.40
N TYR A 214 -9.82 3.64 11.19
CA TYR A 214 -11.22 3.77 10.81
C TYR A 214 -11.90 2.41 10.94
N LYS A 215 -12.75 2.25 11.95
CA LYS A 215 -13.40 0.97 12.27
C LYS A 215 -14.30 0.46 11.13
N GLY A 216 -14.94 1.36 10.39
CA GLY A 216 -15.83 1.00 9.29
C GLY A 216 -15.13 0.45 8.05
N GLY A 217 -13.79 0.49 7.98
CA GLY A 217 -13.03 -0.12 6.89
C GLY A 217 -12.97 -1.65 7.00
N PHE A 218 -13.19 -2.19 8.21
CA PHE A 218 -13.15 -3.62 8.49
C PHE A 218 -14.54 -4.23 8.38
N LYS A 219 -14.62 -5.44 7.81
CA LYS A 219 -15.87 -6.18 7.67
C LYS A 219 -16.33 -6.84 8.96
N TYR A 220 -15.39 -7.20 9.84
CA TYR A 220 -15.66 -7.88 11.11
C TYR A 220 -15.26 -7.02 12.31
N SER A 221 -16.18 -6.83 13.26
CA SER A 221 -15.90 -6.08 14.50
C SER A 221 -14.81 -6.74 15.35
N ALA A 222 -14.72 -8.07 15.32
CA ALA A 222 -13.70 -8.82 16.06
C ALA A 222 -12.26 -8.48 15.62
N ASP A 223 -12.07 -8.07 14.35
CA ASP A 223 -10.77 -7.64 13.86
C ASP A 223 -10.39 -6.25 14.39
N VAL A 224 -11.36 -5.35 14.49
CA VAL A 224 -11.19 -4.06 15.17
C VAL A 224 -10.89 -4.27 16.65
N GLU A 225 -11.65 -5.12 17.33
CA GLU A 225 -11.46 -5.45 18.75
C GLU A 225 -10.06 -6.04 19.00
N PHE A 226 -9.58 -6.89 18.10
CA PHE A 226 -8.21 -7.42 18.15
C PHE A 226 -7.18 -6.28 18.12
N LEU A 227 -7.27 -5.37 17.14
CA LEU A 227 -6.32 -4.26 17.00
C LEU A 227 -6.38 -3.30 18.20
N VAL A 228 -7.58 -2.92 18.65
CA VAL A 228 -7.77 -2.06 19.83
C VAL A 228 -7.20 -2.72 21.08
N THR A 229 -7.41 -4.02 21.27
CA THR A 229 -6.85 -4.75 22.40
C THR A 229 -5.32 -4.87 22.32
N TYR A 230 -4.80 -5.10 21.12
CA TYR A 230 -3.37 -5.29 20.89
C TYR A 230 -2.56 -4.00 21.16
N PHE A 231 -3.01 -2.86 20.61
CA PHE A 231 -2.36 -1.58 20.82
C PHE A 231 -2.73 -0.92 22.16
N GLY A 232 -3.89 -1.24 22.73
CA GLY A 232 -4.47 -0.56 23.88
C GLY A 232 -5.33 0.62 23.43
N GLU A 233 -6.54 0.75 24.02
CA GLU A 233 -7.54 1.74 23.63
C GLU A 233 -7.01 3.18 23.69
N GLU A 234 -6.15 3.48 24.67
CA GLU A 234 -5.50 4.78 24.84
C GLU A 234 -4.49 5.14 23.75
N ASN A 235 -4.05 4.15 22.97
CA ASN A 235 -3.07 4.31 21.89
C ASN A 235 -3.73 4.33 20.50
N ILE A 236 -5.06 4.29 20.43
CA ILE A 236 -5.82 4.36 19.20
C ILE A 236 -6.23 5.80 18.89
N ILE A 237 -5.85 6.27 17.71
CA ILE A 237 -6.41 7.47 17.08
C ILE A 237 -7.52 6.98 16.16
N GLU A 238 -8.75 7.08 16.63
CA GLU A 238 -9.92 6.77 15.80
C GLU A 238 -10.18 7.93 14.83
N VAL A 239 -10.32 7.60 13.54
CA VAL A 239 -10.70 8.56 12.50
C VAL A 239 -12.08 8.20 11.96
N ASP A 240 -12.81 9.19 11.48
CA ASP A 240 -14.14 9.00 10.92
C ASP A 240 -14.10 8.61 9.43
N LYS A 241 -15.30 8.41 8.86
CA LYS A 241 -15.48 8.00 7.46
C LYS A 241 -14.96 9.04 6.46
N GLU A 242 -15.13 10.34 6.74
CA GLU A 242 -14.64 11.40 5.86
C GLU A 242 -13.13 11.54 5.97
N GLU A 243 -12.56 11.36 7.16
CA GLU A 243 -11.12 11.34 7.38
C GLU A 243 -10.46 10.15 6.65
N MET A 244 -11.08 8.97 6.67
CA MET A 244 -10.66 7.83 5.86
C MET A 244 -10.76 8.12 4.36
N TYR A 245 -11.87 8.68 3.89
CA TYR A 245 -12.01 9.13 2.50
C TYR A 245 -10.90 10.12 2.09
N ASN A 246 -10.48 10.99 3.00
CA ASN A 246 -9.38 11.94 2.80
C ASN A 246 -7.97 11.33 3.01
N MET A 247 -7.87 10.02 3.21
CA MET A 247 -6.63 9.26 3.42
C MET A 247 -5.86 9.66 4.69
N ASN A 248 -6.54 10.07 5.76
CA ASN A 248 -5.88 10.51 7.00
C ASN A 248 -5.12 9.39 7.73
N SER A 249 -5.43 8.11 7.47
CA SER A 249 -4.62 6.99 7.97
C SER A 249 -3.38 6.72 7.12
N ASN A 250 -3.36 7.13 5.85
CA ASN A 250 -2.30 6.81 4.89
C ASN A 250 -1.09 7.73 5.08
N ILE A 251 -0.48 7.65 6.26
CA ILE A 251 0.71 8.41 6.62
C ILE A 251 1.95 7.55 6.48
N PHE A 252 3.10 8.19 6.32
CA PHE A 252 4.38 7.50 6.15
C PHE A 252 5.32 7.86 7.30
N SER A 253 5.68 6.88 8.12
CA SER A 253 6.59 7.10 9.25
C SER A 253 8.04 7.11 8.79
N ILE A 254 8.82 8.10 9.26
CA ILE A 254 10.28 8.17 9.04
C ILE A 254 11.08 7.69 10.28
N SER A 255 10.44 7.68 11.43
CA SER A 255 10.94 7.20 12.72
C SER A 255 9.80 7.00 13.70
N GLU A 256 10.07 6.25 14.77
CA GLU A 256 9.18 6.04 15.94
C GLU A 256 8.91 7.32 16.74
#